data_AF-A0A4S4M1L0-F1
#
_entry.id   AF-A0A4S4M1L0-F1
#
_cell.length_a   1.000
_cell.length_b   1.000
_cell.length_c   1.000
_cell.angle_alpha   90.00
_cell.angle_beta   90.00
_cell.angle_gamma   90.00
#
_symmetry.space_group_name_H-M   'P 1'
#
loop_
_entity.id
_entity.type
_entity.pdbx_description
1 polymer ?
#
loop_
_entity_poly.entity_id
_entity_poly.type
_entity_poly.pdbx_seq_one_letter_code
_entity_poly.pdbx_strand_id
1 'polypeptide(L)'
;MVTDLVDLPTILASWYGFAWTGKGYSSADICGAQIPKTDWTTLRKVLGDAESPCPPYLQDPIADFYHLLCTSITQAMPNIPEALWDLGNSLEHPVDFGSLSVHRHQLSNLVLYTIESSTLGVHGENGALPWLLMVRDPAAVLWCVRVYPKASIPIITHGLLKFGPSDCVFETGDIMASGPRDQALWDDALSEDELDLICGVYQVYTEREDQVSHSSWWPKHSTWQDSGLDCGYWSPFCEVWFKNHFEDIMRGTNTIKTASQWANSLRYYKKPTAALVSANRAFAAKYLDGMRFS
;
A
#
# COMPACT_ATOMS: atom_id res chain seq x y z
N MET A 1 10.90 18.54 -18.33
CA MET A 1 11.41 18.67 -16.96
C MET A 1 10.68 17.64 -16.13
N VAL A 2 11.27 16.46 -16.03
CA VAL A 2 10.78 15.36 -15.18
C VAL A 2 11.38 15.65 -13.81
N THR A 3 10.54 16.04 -12.86
CA THR A 3 10.95 16.28 -11.48
C THR A 3 11.49 14.99 -10.88
N ASP A 4 12.65 15.12 -10.25
CA ASP A 4 13.43 14.06 -9.63
C ASP A 4 12.58 13.16 -8.72
N LEU A 5 12.64 11.86 -8.99
CA LEU A 5 12.14 10.75 -8.15
C LEU A 5 13.02 10.53 -6.90
N VAL A 6 13.71 11.56 -6.43
CA VAL A 6 14.63 11.51 -5.30
C VAL A 6 13.89 12.03 -4.07
N ASP A 7 13.30 11.11 -3.29
CA ASP A 7 13.23 11.20 -1.83
C ASP A 7 12.54 9.95 -1.27
N LEU A 8 13.24 8.82 -1.29
CA LEU A 8 12.75 7.58 -0.68
C LEU A 8 12.60 7.58 0.85
N PRO A 9 13.25 8.46 1.64
CA PRO A 9 12.87 8.66 3.04
C PRO A 9 11.41 9.14 3.19
N THR A 10 10.92 9.98 2.27
CA THR A 10 9.57 10.53 2.29
C THR A 10 8.51 9.46 2.02
N ILE A 11 8.83 8.49 1.16
CA ILE A 11 7.90 7.42 0.78
C ILE A 11 7.70 6.43 1.94
N LEU A 12 8.79 6.05 2.63
CA LEU A 12 8.72 5.20 3.82
C LEU A 12 7.94 5.87 4.95
N ALA A 13 8.15 7.18 5.15
CA ALA A 13 7.39 7.97 6.12
C ALA A 13 5.89 7.95 5.81
N SER A 14 5.53 8.17 4.54
CA SER A 14 4.13 8.26 4.12
C SER A 14 3.36 6.94 4.26
N TRP A 15 4.00 5.80 3.95
CA TRP A 15 3.29 4.52 3.91
C TRP A 15 3.41 3.70 5.19
N TYR A 16 4.62 3.60 5.74
CA TYR A 16 4.89 2.75 6.91
C TYR A 16 4.98 3.53 8.21
N GLY A 17 4.92 4.87 8.17
CA GLY A 17 4.96 5.71 9.35
C GLY A 17 6.34 5.87 9.98
N PHE A 18 7.41 5.71 9.19
CA PHE A 18 8.77 5.98 9.66
C PHE A 18 9.02 7.48 9.80
N ALA A 19 9.55 7.94 10.93
CA ALA A 19 9.90 9.35 11.12
C ALA A 19 11.26 9.50 11.81
N TRP A 20 12.32 9.86 11.07
CA TRP A 20 13.63 10.19 11.67
C TRP A 20 14.32 11.30 10.88
N THR A 21 14.76 12.36 11.57
CA THR A 21 15.32 13.59 10.95
C THR A 21 16.82 13.78 11.17
N GLY A 22 17.52 12.85 11.85
CA GLY A 22 18.97 12.71 11.71
C GLY A 22 19.88 13.39 12.72
N LYS A 23 19.72 13.17 14.04
CA LYS A 23 20.78 13.50 15.01
C LYS A 23 21.12 12.33 15.94
N GLY A 24 22.37 11.85 15.85
CA GLY A 24 22.97 10.95 16.85
C GLY A 24 22.25 9.62 17.06
N TYR A 25 21.90 8.92 15.97
CA TYR A 25 21.22 7.63 16.11
C TYR A 25 22.12 6.58 16.75
N SER A 26 21.60 5.91 17.77
CA SER A 26 22.23 4.76 18.42
C SER A 26 21.12 3.78 18.81
N SER A 27 21.19 2.55 18.28
CA SER A 27 20.19 1.51 18.55
C SER A 27 20.01 1.26 20.04
N ALA A 28 21.10 1.25 20.81
CA ALA A 28 21.05 1.03 22.25
C ALA A 28 20.38 2.18 22.99
N ASP A 29 20.64 3.42 22.58
CA ASP A 29 20.09 4.60 23.27
C ASP A 29 18.61 4.82 22.93
N ILE A 30 18.23 4.55 21.68
CA ILE A 30 16.86 4.77 21.20
C ILE A 30 15.94 3.59 21.51
N CYS A 31 16.42 2.35 21.30
CA CYS A 31 15.61 1.14 21.48
C CYS A 31 15.82 0.47 22.84
N GLY A 32 16.73 0.98 23.67
CA GLY A 32 17.06 0.41 24.98
C GLY A 32 17.81 -0.93 24.94
N ALA A 33 18.09 -1.46 23.74
CA ALA A 33 18.80 -2.71 23.52
C ALA A 33 19.45 -2.76 22.13
N GLN A 34 20.44 -3.63 21.96
CA GLN A 34 20.97 -3.96 20.64
C GLN A 34 19.99 -4.88 19.91
N ILE A 35 19.54 -4.44 18.74
CA ILE A 35 18.58 -5.16 17.90
C ILE A 35 19.36 -6.02 16.88
N PRO A 36 18.91 -7.25 16.59
CA PRO A 36 19.44 -8.03 15.47
C PRO A 36 19.36 -7.25 14.16
N LYS A 37 20.51 -6.86 13.61
CA LYS A 37 20.55 -6.11 12.35
C LYS A 37 20.16 -7.01 11.18
N THR A 38 19.12 -6.60 10.45
CA THR A 38 18.85 -7.14 9.12
C THR A 38 19.85 -6.54 8.15
N ASP A 39 20.46 -7.36 7.29
CA ASP A 39 21.33 -6.88 6.23
C ASP A 39 20.61 -5.82 5.37
N TRP A 40 21.26 -4.67 5.15
CA TRP A 40 20.66 -3.54 4.45
C TRP A 40 20.21 -3.92 3.03
N THR A 41 20.97 -4.76 2.32
CA THR A 41 20.60 -5.22 0.97
C THR A 41 19.31 -6.03 0.97
N THR A 42 19.12 -6.84 2.01
CA THR A 42 17.89 -7.60 2.23
C THR A 42 16.74 -6.68 2.58
N LEU A 43 16.94 -5.76 3.53
CA LEU A 43 15.92 -4.82 3.97
C LEU A 43 15.43 -3.93 2.83
N ARG A 44 16.34 -3.40 2.02
CA ARG A 44 16.06 -2.67 0.79
C ARG A 44 15.06 -3.40 -0.10
N LYS A 45 15.27 -4.69 -0.33
CA LYS A 45 14.34 -5.50 -1.14
C LYS A 45 12.98 -5.71 -0.48
N VAL A 46 12.89 -5.69 0.85
CA VAL A 46 11.64 -5.84 1.61
C VAL A 46 10.84 -4.54 1.64
N LEU A 47 11.52 -3.42 1.84
CA LEU A 47 10.96 -2.06 1.75
C LEU A 47 10.59 -1.68 0.31
N GLY A 48 10.91 -2.57 -0.63
CA GLY A 48 10.87 -2.36 -2.05
C GLY A 48 12.11 -1.62 -2.57
N ASP A 49 12.74 -0.75 -1.78
CA ASP A 49 13.88 0.11 -2.11
C ASP A 49 15.22 -0.54 -2.49
N ALA A 50 15.29 -1.24 -3.62
CA ALA A 50 16.53 -1.81 -4.13
C ALA A 50 17.54 -0.78 -4.72
N GLU A 51 17.09 0.36 -5.23
CA GLU A 51 17.92 1.25 -6.09
C GLU A 51 18.05 2.71 -5.62
N SER A 52 17.30 3.17 -4.61
CA SER A 52 17.47 4.54 -4.11
C SER A 52 18.80 4.79 -3.40
N PRO A 53 19.38 5.99 -3.54
CA PRO A 53 20.35 6.45 -2.59
C PRO A 53 19.69 6.68 -1.22
N CYS A 54 19.76 5.70 -0.33
CA CYS A 54 19.48 5.91 1.09
C CYS A 54 20.77 6.36 1.80
N PRO A 55 20.78 7.56 2.40
CA PRO A 55 21.94 8.04 3.15
C PRO A 55 22.38 7.05 4.24
N PRO A 56 23.69 6.78 4.42
CA PRO A 56 24.18 5.81 5.41
C PRO A 56 23.66 6.04 6.83
N TYR A 57 23.43 7.29 7.22
CA TYR A 57 22.92 7.64 8.55
C TYR A 57 21.45 7.25 8.79
N LEU A 58 20.69 6.92 7.74
CA LEU A 58 19.31 6.44 7.83
C LEU A 58 19.20 4.91 7.82
N GLN A 59 20.25 4.20 7.45
CA GLN A 59 20.17 2.74 7.27
C GLN A 59 19.91 2.01 8.59
N ASP A 60 20.65 2.38 9.64
CA ASP A 60 20.48 1.83 10.99
C ASP A 60 19.09 2.12 11.60
N PRO A 61 18.59 3.38 11.64
CA PRO A 61 17.26 3.64 12.18
C PRO A 61 16.14 2.97 11.39
N ILE A 62 16.26 2.88 10.06
CA ILE A 62 15.27 2.16 9.23
C ILE A 62 15.29 0.65 9.53
N ALA A 63 16.49 0.06 9.70
CA ALA A 63 16.62 -1.36 10.04
C ALA A 63 16.02 -1.71 11.39
N ASP A 64 16.26 -0.87 12.39
CA ASP A 64 15.71 -1.05 13.73
C ASP A 64 14.19 -0.82 13.74
N PHE A 65 13.71 0.22 13.05
CA PHE A 65 12.28 0.45 12.85
C PHE A 65 11.58 -0.76 12.22
N TYR A 66 12.12 -1.28 11.11
CA TYR A 66 11.60 -2.46 10.43
C TYR A 66 11.56 -3.68 11.36
N HIS A 67 12.65 -3.93 12.08
CA HIS A 67 12.75 -5.07 12.98
C HIS A 67 11.70 -4.95 14.10
N LEU A 68 11.63 -3.80 14.77
CA LEU A 68 10.65 -3.56 15.82
C LEU A 68 9.22 -3.67 15.29
N LEU A 69 8.92 -3.07 14.13
CA LEU A 69 7.62 -3.15 13.47
C LEU A 69 7.21 -4.61 13.20
N CYS A 70 8.12 -5.45 12.70
CA CYS A 70 7.84 -6.86 12.42
C CYS A 70 7.74 -7.73 13.68
N THR A 71 8.58 -7.52 14.70
CA THR A 71 8.53 -8.32 15.94
C THR A 71 7.30 -7.97 16.78
N SER A 72 6.85 -6.74 16.70
CA SER A 72 5.68 -6.24 17.45
C SER A 72 4.36 -6.86 17.02
N ILE A 73 4.27 -7.52 15.85
CA ILE A 73 3.06 -8.25 15.43
C ILE A 73 2.69 -9.34 16.45
N THR A 74 3.69 -9.90 17.14
CA THR A 74 3.50 -10.95 18.15
C THR A 74 3.11 -10.41 19.53
N GLN A 75 3.20 -9.09 19.74
CA GLN A 75 2.96 -8.43 21.03
C GLN A 75 1.79 -7.44 20.90
N ALA A 76 0.95 -7.33 21.93
CA ALA A 76 -0.30 -6.56 21.85
C ALA A 76 -0.10 -5.07 21.52
N MET A 77 1.10 -4.51 21.74
CA MET A 77 1.49 -3.15 21.36
C MET A 77 2.95 -3.16 20.92
N PRO A 78 3.33 -2.39 19.89
CA PRO A 78 4.72 -2.23 19.55
C PRO A 78 5.38 -1.32 20.59
N ASN A 79 6.49 -1.75 21.18
CA ASN A 79 7.34 -0.80 21.89
C ASN A 79 8.29 -0.16 20.88
N ILE A 80 7.72 0.59 19.92
CA ILE A 80 8.53 1.35 18.96
C ILE A 80 8.73 2.75 19.53
N PRO A 81 9.99 3.19 19.69
CA PRO A 81 10.28 4.53 20.16
C PRO A 81 9.56 5.57 19.31
N GLU A 82 8.92 6.56 19.94
CA GLU A 82 8.22 7.65 19.25
C GLU A 82 9.16 8.41 18.29
N ALA A 83 10.46 8.42 18.60
CA ALA A 83 11.47 9.00 17.73
C ALA A 83 11.65 8.28 16.39
N LEU A 84 11.16 7.05 16.21
CA LEU A 84 11.23 6.30 14.95
C LEU A 84 9.86 6.18 14.24
N TRP A 85 8.77 6.54 14.91
CA TRP A 85 7.40 6.23 14.49
C TRP A 85 6.50 7.47 14.50
N ASP A 86 5.96 7.81 13.34
CA ASP A 86 5.24 9.06 13.05
C ASP A 86 3.85 9.20 13.73
N LEU A 87 3.24 8.10 14.13
CA LEU A 87 2.02 8.06 14.95
C LEU A 87 2.30 8.24 16.46
N GLY A 88 3.56 8.48 16.86
CA GLY A 88 3.91 8.81 18.25
C GLY A 88 3.30 10.15 18.67
N ASN A 89 2.84 10.25 19.92
CA ASN A 89 2.12 11.44 20.40
C ASN A 89 3.06 12.62 20.70
N SER A 90 4.37 12.39 20.80
CA SER A 90 5.37 13.39 21.19
C SER A 90 6.10 14.05 20.01
N LEU A 91 5.74 13.75 18.77
CA LEU A 91 6.45 14.26 17.61
C LEU A 91 6.14 15.74 17.33
N GLU A 92 7.15 16.45 16.78
CA GLU A 92 7.02 17.86 16.37
C GLU A 92 5.99 18.06 15.24
N HIS A 93 5.66 17.01 14.51
CA HIS A 93 4.72 17.00 13.38
C HIS A 93 3.78 15.78 13.44
N PRO A 94 2.78 15.77 14.35
CA PRO A 94 1.81 14.68 14.42
C PRO A 94 0.97 14.64 13.12
N VAL A 95 0.37 13.47 12.85
CA VAL A 95 -0.60 13.34 11.76
C VAL A 95 -1.75 14.32 11.98
N ASP A 96 -1.92 15.28 11.06
CA ASP A 96 -2.93 16.34 11.14
C ASP A 96 -4.19 15.94 10.36
N PHE A 97 -5.31 15.82 11.07
CA PHE A 97 -6.63 15.56 10.52
C PHE A 97 -7.46 16.85 10.34
N GLY A 98 -6.87 18.04 10.51
CA GLY A 98 -7.60 19.29 10.72
C GLY A 98 -8.72 19.60 9.71
N SER A 99 -8.56 19.22 8.44
CA SER A 99 -9.59 19.40 7.40
C SER A 99 -10.35 18.12 7.04
N LEU A 100 -10.12 17.00 7.71
CA LEU A 100 -10.67 15.69 7.37
C LEU A 100 -11.28 14.99 8.60
N SER A 101 -12.48 14.46 8.47
CA SER A 101 -13.06 13.54 9.46
C SER A 101 -12.95 12.11 8.95
N VAL A 102 -12.51 11.21 9.83
CA VAL A 102 -12.38 9.78 9.52
C VAL A 102 -13.36 8.99 10.39
N HIS A 103 -14.23 8.21 9.76
CA HIS A 103 -15.20 7.37 10.46
C HIS A 103 -14.99 5.90 10.12
N ARG A 104 -14.73 5.08 11.14
CA ARG A 104 -14.73 3.61 11.03
C ARG A 104 -16.15 3.06 11.13
N HIS A 105 -16.50 2.20 10.19
CA HIS A 105 -17.76 1.47 10.10
C HIS A 105 -17.47 -0.03 10.18
N GLN A 106 -18.22 -0.74 11.01
CA GLN A 106 -18.17 -2.20 11.07
C GLN A 106 -19.41 -2.74 10.37
N LEU A 107 -19.23 -3.47 9.27
CA LEU A 107 -20.30 -4.09 8.49
C LEU A 107 -20.08 -5.60 8.45
N SER A 108 -20.81 -6.34 9.28
CA SER A 108 -20.67 -7.81 9.39
C SER A 108 -19.19 -8.21 9.64
N ASN A 109 -18.52 -8.78 8.64
CA ASN A 109 -17.13 -9.21 8.66
C ASN A 109 -16.13 -8.18 8.09
N LEU A 110 -16.61 -7.03 7.62
CA LEU A 110 -15.78 -6.00 6.99
C LEU A 110 -15.66 -4.75 7.88
N VAL A 111 -14.46 -4.19 7.90
CA VAL A 111 -14.20 -2.85 8.42
C VAL A 111 -14.05 -1.90 7.25
N LEU A 112 -14.78 -0.80 7.26
CA LEU A 112 -14.66 0.29 6.31
C LEU A 112 -14.30 1.57 7.04
N TYR A 113 -13.57 2.45 6.38
CA TYR A 113 -13.27 3.79 6.83
C TYR A 113 -13.82 4.77 5.81
N THR A 114 -14.53 5.78 6.27
CA THR A 114 -14.92 6.92 5.45
C THR A 114 -14.06 8.11 5.79
N ILE A 115 -13.58 8.82 4.77
CA ILE A 115 -12.85 10.07 4.89
C ILE A 115 -13.72 11.15 4.27
N GLU A 116 -14.05 12.17 5.05
CA GLU A 116 -14.91 13.29 4.68
C GLU A 116 -14.16 14.61 4.94
N SER A 117 -14.48 15.65 4.19
CA SER A 117 -13.91 16.98 4.45
C SER A 117 -14.63 17.68 5.60
N SER A 118 -13.89 18.10 6.63
CA SER A 118 -14.39 18.89 7.76
C SER A 118 -14.75 20.33 7.36
N THR A 119 -14.34 20.79 6.17
CA THR A 119 -14.76 22.10 5.67
C THR A 119 -16.24 22.06 5.32
N LEU A 120 -17.09 22.47 6.27
CA LEU A 120 -18.37 23.14 6.01
C LEU A 120 -18.10 24.46 5.25
N GLY A 121 -17.57 24.36 4.04
CA GLY A 121 -17.46 25.47 3.12
C GLY A 121 -18.84 25.72 2.55
N VAL A 122 -19.59 26.60 3.22
CA VAL A 122 -20.69 27.41 2.71
C VAL A 122 -21.38 26.78 1.49
N HIS A 123 -22.47 26.05 1.71
CA HIS A 123 -23.49 25.92 0.68
C HIS A 123 -23.81 27.33 0.18
N GLY A 124 -23.33 27.69 -1.01
CA GLY A 124 -23.38 29.08 -1.43
C GLY A 124 -23.02 29.32 -2.89
N GLU A 125 -21.75 29.17 -3.28
CA GLU A 125 -21.33 29.87 -4.50
C GLU A 125 -20.80 29.01 -5.66
N ASN A 126 -20.33 27.77 -5.44
CA ASN A 126 -19.73 26.97 -6.53
C ASN A 126 -20.22 25.51 -6.70
N GLY A 127 -21.32 25.10 -6.04
CA GLY A 127 -21.95 23.81 -6.31
C GLY A 127 -21.10 22.55 -6.00
N ALA A 128 -20.05 22.66 -5.17
CA ALA A 128 -19.25 21.50 -4.78
C ALA A 128 -20.08 20.55 -3.91
N LEU A 129 -20.31 19.32 -4.41
CA LEU A 129 -21.02 18.27 -3.68
C LEU A 129 -20.14 17.72 -2.54
N PRO A 130 -20.74 17.33 -1.40
CA PRO A 130 -20.03 16.60 -0.36
C PRO A 130 -19.50 15.29 -0.95
N TRP A 131 -18.22 14.99 -0.71
CA TRP A 131 -17.59 13.74 -1.14
C TRP A 131 -17.29 12.87 0.06
N LEU A 132 -17.35 11.57 -0.17
CA LEU A 132 -17.11 10.52 0.82
C LEU A 132 -16.13 9.53 0.20
N LEU A 133 -14.89 9.47 0.70
CA LEU A 133 -13.94 8.46 0.28
C LEU A 133 -14.06 7.24 1.20
N MET A 134 -14.43 6.10 0.63
CA MET A 134 -14.53 4.84 1.35
C MET A 134 -13.26 4.00 1.12
N VAL A 135 -12.62 3.55 2.20
CA VAL A 135 -11.37 2.78 2.16
C VAL A 135 -11.49 1.56 3.08
N ARG A 136 -11.02 0.41 2.62
CA ARG A 136 -11.00 -0.84 3.42
C ARG A 136 -9.77 -0.97 4.31
N ASP A 137 -8.65 -0.42 3.85
CA ASP A 137 -7.35 -0.59 4.50
C ASP A 137 -7.02 0.61 5.41
N PRO A 138 -6.87 0.42 6.74
CA PRO A 138 -6.51 1.50 7.65
C PRO A 138 -5.14 2.14 7.33
N ALA A 139 -4.20 1.39 6.74
CA ALA A 139 -2.92 1.96 6.32
C ALA A 139 -3.11 2.96 5.16
N ALA A 140 -4.03 2.66 4.24
CA ALA A 140 -4.38 3.55 3.14
C ALA A 140 -5.07 4.83 3.64
N VAL A 141 -5.88 4.75 4.71
CA VAL A 141 -6.47 5.94 5.36
C VAL A 141 -5.38 6.89 5.85
N LEU A 142 -4.40 6.38 6.61
CA LEU A 142 -3.30 7.19 7.11
C LEU A 142 -2.46 7.75 5.96
N TRP A 143 -2.22 6.97 4.91
CA TRP A 143 -1.54 7.46 3.72
C TRP A 143 -2.29 8.62 3.07
N CYS A 144 -3.61 8.52 2.88
CA CYS A 144 -4.43 9.60 2.35
C CYS A 144 -4.28 10.88 3.20
N VAL A 145 -4.31 10.76 4.52
CA VAL A 145 -4.15 11.90 5.43
C VAL A 145 -2.77 12.54 5.32
N ARG A 146 -1.70 11.73 5.25
CA ARG A 146 -0.31 12.21 5.14
C ARG A 146 0.01 12.88 3.81
N VAL A 147 -0.49 12.34 2.71
CA VAL A 147 -0.25 12.91 1.37
C VAL A 147 -1.10 14.16 1.16
N TYR A 148 -2.24 14.25 1.81
CA TYR A 148 -3.25 15.28 1.57
C TYR A 148 -3.70 16.03 2.83
N PRO A 149 -2.79 16.53 3.69
CA PRO A 149 -3.16 17.21 4.93
C PRO A 149 -3.91 18.54 4.68
N LYS A 150 -3.89 19.03 3.43
CA LYS A 150 -4.57 20.25 2.97
C LYS A 150 -5.25 20.09 1.61
N ALA A 151 -5.45 18.87 1.12
CA ALA A 151 -5.83 18.72 -0.28
C ALA A 151 -7.23 19.28 -0.54
N SER A 152 -7.29 20.16 -1.53
CA SER A 152 -8.54 20.57 -2.12
C SER A 152 -9.17 19.39 -2.86
N ILE A 153 -10.51 19.37 -2.85
CA ILE A 153 -11.38 18.41 -3.55
C ILE A 153 -10.79 17.98 -4.92
N PRO A 154 -10.29 18.87 -5.80
CA PRO A 154 -9.78 18.45 -7.11
C PRO A 154 -8.59 17.49 -7.08
N ILE A 155 -7.74 17.46 -6.04
CA ILE A 155 -6.53 16.63 -6.05
C ILE A 155 -6.85 15.18 -5.64
N ILE A 156 -7.63 14.99 -4.58
CA ILE A 156 -8.11 13.67 -4.15
C ILE A 156 -9.11 13.15 -5.18
N THR A 157 -10.00 14.02 -5.64
CA THR A 157 -11.05 13.67 -6.58
C THR A 157 -10.51 13.44 -7.99
N HIS A 158 -9.50 14.14 -8.52
CA HIS A 158 -8.93 13.78 -9.84
C HIS A 158 -8.19 12.42 -9.81
N GLY A 159 -7.80 11.93 -8.62
CA GLY A 159 -7.32 10.56 -8.42
C GLY A 159 -8.42 9.49 -8.41
N LEU A 160 -9.65 9.86 -8.02
CA LEU A 160 -10.79 8.93 -7.81
C LEU A 160 -11.90 9.03 -8.88
N LEU A 161 -12.23 10.24 -9.38
CA LEU A 161 -13.37 10.54 -10.28
C LEU A 161 -13.21 10.00 -11.70
N LYS A 162 -12.05 9.48 -12.09
CA LYS A 162 -11.91 8.92 -13.44
C LYS A 162 -12.64 7.58 -13.59
N PHE A 163 -13.02 6.92 -12.47
CA PHE A 163 -13.61 5.57 -12.46
C PHE A 163 -14.51 5.34 -11.22
N GLY A 164 -15.53 6.17 -11.00
CA GLY A 164 -16.61 5.76 -10.09
C GLY A 164 -17.23 4.43 -10.57
N PRO A 165 -17.91 3.66 -9.69
CA PRO A 165 -18.47 2.37 -10.07
C PRO A 165 -19.36 2.55 -11.30
N SER A 166 -18.99 1.88 -12.37
CA SER A 166 -19.67 1.91 -13.65
C SER A 166 -20.95 1.06 -13.54
N ASP A 167 -21.86 1.20 -14.51
CA ASP A 167 -23.09 0.40 -14.54
C ASP A 167 -22.80 -1.12 -14.63
N CYS A 168 -21.54 -1.53 -14.84
CA CYS A 168 -21.10 -2.93 -14.77
C CYS A 168 -21.20 -3.56 -13.38
N VAL A 169 -21.39 -2.77 -12.31
CA VAL A 169 -21.68 -3.31 -10.97
C VAL A 169 -22.86 -4.29 -10.97
N PHE A 170 -23.81 -4.12 -11.91
CA PHE A 170 -24.99 -4.98 -12.04
C PHE A 170 -24.74 -6.29 -12.82
N GLU A 171 -23.61 -6.39 -13.53
CA GLU A 171 -23.26 -7.54 -14.37
C GLU A 171 -22.11 -8.35 -13.79
N THR A 172 -21.06 -7.68 -13.30
CA THR A 172 -19.82 -8.28 -12.81
C THR A 172 -19.40 -7.78 -11.43
N GLY A 173 -20.21 -6.94 -10.78
CA GLY A 173 -19.91 -6.44 -9.45
C GLY A 173 -19.82 -7.56 -8.41
N ASP A 174 -19.04 -7.31 -7.36
CA ASP A 174 -18.92 -8.22 -6.22
C ASP A 174 -19.47 -7.56 -4.95
N ILE A 175 -20.02 -8.38 -4.05
CA ILE A 175 -20.54 -7.90 -2.77
C ILE A 175 -19.34 -7.50 -1.91
N MET A 176 -19.17 -6.19 -1.76
CA MET A 176 -18.16 -5.63 -0.88
C MET A 176 -18.44 -5.95 0.58
N ALA A 177 -19.69 -5.76 1.03
CA ALA A 177 -20.12 -6.03 2.40
C ALA A 177 -21.64 -6.22 2.47
N SER A 178 -22.11 -7.10 3.35
CA SER A 178 -23.52 -7.14 3.74
C SER A 178 -23.76 -6.21 4.93
N GLY A 179 -24.48 -5.13 4.69
CA GLY A 179 -24.95 -4.21 5.71
C GLY A 179 -26.17 -4.72 6.48
N PRO A 180 -26.53 -4.08 7.61
CA PRO A 180 -27.73 -4.46 8.37
C PRO A 180 -29.00 -4.29 7.51
N ARG A 181 -29.86 -5.32 7.49
CA ARG A 181 -31.12 -5.42 6.69
C ARG A 181 -30.90 -5.75 5.20
N ASP A 182 -30.03 -6.71 4.89
CA ASP A 182 -29.80 -7.24 3.54
C ASP A 182 -29.38 -6.20 2.49
N GLN A 183 -28.87 -5.05 2.92
CA GLN A 183 -28.28 -4.05 2.02
C GLN A 183 -26.85 -4.46 1.71
N ALA A 184 -26.61 -5.02 0.54
CA ALA A 184 -25.26 -5.29 0.05
C ALA A 184 -24.64 -4.01 -0.54
N LEU A 185 -23.41 -3.70 -0.13
CA LEU A 185 -22.55 -2.76 -0.84
C LEU A 185 -21.92 -3.49 -2.01
N TRP A 186 -22.05 -2.94 -3.22
CA TRP A 186 -21.51 -3.50 -4.46
C TRP A 186 -20.46 -2.56 -5.02
N ASP A 187 -19.44 -3.12 -5.66
CA ASP A 187 -18.47 -2.36 -6.43
C ASP A 187 -18.02 -3.20 -7.63
N ASP A 188 -17.39 -2.53 -8.60
CA ASP A 188 -16.90 -3.19 -9.80
C ASP A 188 -15.80 -4.18 -9.44
N ALA A 189 -15.93 -5.40 -9.94
CA ALA A 189 -14.89 -6.41 -9.84
C ALA A 189 -14.56 -6.92 -11.25
N LEU A 190 -13.26 -7.11 -11.50
CA LEU A 190 -12.82 -7.78 -12.72
C LEU A 190 -12.96 -9.29 -12.52
N SER A 191 -13.60 -9.95 -13.48
CA SER A 191 -13.61 -11.40 -13.59
C SER A 191 -12.21 -11.96 -13.87
N GLU A 192 -11.99 -13.25 -13.62
CA GLU A 192 -10.69 -13.89 -13.92
C GLU A 192 -10.35 -13.79 -15.42
N ASP A 193 -11.35 -13.89 -16.29
CA ASP A 193 -11.17 -13.77 -17.74
C ASP A 193 -10.73 -12.36 -18.16
N GLU A 194 -11.28 -11.32 -17.53
CA GLU A 194 -10.86 -9.93 -17.76
C GLU A 194 -9.45 -9.67 -17.24
N LEU A 195 -9.12 -10.21 -16.06
CA LEU A 195 -7.75 -10.15 -15.53
C LEU A 195 -6.77 -10.86 -16.47
N ASP A 196 -7.11 -12.04 -16.97
CA ASP A 196 -6.28 -12.80 -17.91
C ASP A 196 -6.13 -12.08 -19.25
N LEU A 197 -7.19 -11.42 -19.73
CA LEU A 197 -7.15 -10.58 -20.92
C LEU A 197 -6.21 -9.38 -20.74
N ILE A 198 -6.33 -8.64 -19.63
CA ILE A 198 -5.46 -7.50 -19.29
C ILE A 198 -4.00 -7.96 -19.17
N CYS A 199 -3.75 -9.13 -18.57
CA CYS A 199 -2.42 -9.70 -18.42
C CYS A 199 -1.84 -10.28 -19.73
N GLY A 200 -2.63 -10.32 -20.81
CA GLY A 200 -2.21 -10.87 -22.11
C GLY A 200 -1.88 -12.36 -22.01
N VAL A 201 -2.77 -13.15 -21.40
CA VAL A 201 -2.63 -14.60 -21.25
C VAL A 201 -2.99 -15.32 -22.56
N TYR A 202 -2.14 -16.26 -22.95
CA TYR A 202 -2.31 -17.17 -24.07
C TYR A 202 -2.41 -18.61 -23.57
N GLN A 203 -3.34 -19.37 -24.15
CA GLN A 203 -3.40 -20.81 -24.02
C GLN A 203 -2.43 -21.46 -25.02
N VAL A 204 -1.43 -22.15 -24.50
CA VAL A 204 -0.42 -22.87 -25.26
C VAL A 204 -0.69 -24.36 -25.11
N TYR A 205 -1.20 -24.96 -26.18
CA TYR A 205 -1.46 -26.40 -26.27
C TYR A 205 -0.13 -27.16 -26.23
N THR A 206 -0.02 -28.09 -25.30
CA THR A 206 1.15 -28.98 -25.24
C THR A 206 0.92 -30.21 -26.11
N GLU A 207 1.95 -31.00 -26.39
CA GLU A 207 1.87 -32.22 -27.22
C GLU A 207 0.98 -33.33 -26.61
N ARG A 208 0.42 -33.13 -25.42
CA ARG A 208 -0.57 -34.00 -24.79
C ARG A 208 -1.94 -33.35 -24.92
N GLU A 209 -2.87 -34.07 -25.53
CA GLU A 209 -4.20 -33.58 -25.96
C GLU A 209 -5.03 -32.92 -24.83
N ASP A 210 -4.75 -33.24 -23.56
CA ASP A 210 -5.51 -32.72 -22.40
C ASP A 210 -4.74 -31.68 -21.56
N GLN A 211 -3.54 -31.25 -21.95
CA GLN A 211 -2.74 -30.30 -21.17
C GLN A 211 -2.56 -28.97 -21.91
N VAL A 212 -3.26 -27.95 -21.41
CA VAL A 212 -3.08 -26.55 -21.81
C VAL A 212 -2.18 -25.87 -20.79
N SER A 213 -1.14 -25.19 -21.28
CA SER A 213 -0.27 -24.35 -20.44
C SER A 213 -0.60 -22.88 -20.69
N HIS A 214 -0.63 -22.07 -19.63
CA HIS A 214 -0.85 -20.63 -19.77
C HIS A 214 0.50 -19.91 -19.82
N SER A 215 0.66 -19.05 -20.82
CA SER A 215 1.81 -18.15 -20.96
C SER A 215 1.32 -16.71 -21.14
N SER A 216 1.99 -15.73 -20.55
CA SER A 216 1.50 -14.35 -20.56
C SER A 216 2.61 -13.31 -20.68
N TRP A 217 2.25 -12.12 -21.17
CA TRP A 217 3.14 -10.95 -21.25
C TRP A 217 3.33 -10.25 -19.90
N TRP A 218 2.30 -10.32 -19.05
CA TRP A 218 2.30 -9.80 -17.68
C TRP A 218 1.96 -10.91 -16.69
N PRO A 219 2.44 -10.83 -15.43
CA PRO A 219 2.10 -11.82 -14.43
C PRO A 219 0.59 -11.83 -14.18
N LYS A 220 -0.01 -13.02 -14.12
CA LYS A 220 -1.39 -13.20 -13.68
C LYS A 220 -1.59 -12.61 -12.28
N HIS A 221 -2.82 -12.19 -11.98
CA HIS A 221 -3.18 -11.63 -10.67
C HIS A 221 -2.75 -12.51 -9.49
N SER A 222 -3.02 -13.82 -9.55
CA SER A 222 -2.60 -14.77 -8.51
C SER A 222 -1.07 -14.84 -8.34
N THR A 223 -0.32 -14.85 -9.44
CA THR A 223 1.16 -14.84 -9.39
C THR A 223 1.71 -13.53 -8.84
N TRP A 224 1.05 -12.41 -9.15
CA TRP A 224 1.41 -11.10 -8.60
C TRP A 224 1.15 -11.03 -7.09
N GLN A 225 -0.03 -11.46 -6.63
CA GLN A 225 -0.39 -11.53 -5.21
C GLN A 225 0.55 -12.43 -4.40
N ASP A 226 1.05 -13.49 -5.03
CA ASP A 226 2.01 -14.39 -4.42
C ASP A 226 3.46 -13.85 -4.43
N SER A 227 3.71 -12.73 -5.09
CA SER A 227 5.04 -12.12 -5.17
C SER A 227 5.34 -11.23 -3.96
N GLY A 228 6.60 -10.82 -3.82
CA GLY A 228 6.99 -9.78 -2.86
C GLY A 228 6.81 -8.34 -3.38
N LEU A 229 6.34 -8.15 -4.62
CA LEU A 229 5.96 -6.83 -5.14
C LEU A 229 4.55 -6.43 -4.71
N ASP A 230 3.68 -7.41 -4.43
CA ASP A 230 2.38 -7.14 -3.83
C ASP A 230 2.53 -6.74 -2.36
N CYS A 231 2.74 -5.45 -2.15
CA CYS A 231 2.77 -4.81 -0.84
C CYS A 231 1.44 -4.10 -0.52
N GLY A 232 0.38 -4.38 -1.27
CA GLY A 232 -0.94 -3.78 -1.10
C GLY A 232 -1.14 -2.42 -1.77
N TYR A 233 -0.14 -1.91 -2.52
CA TYR A 233 -0.23 -0.69 -3.32
C TYR A 233 0.74 -0.73 -4.50
N TRP A 234 0.55 0.18 -5.46
CA TRP A 234 1.51 0.39 -6.55
C TRP A 234 2.72 1.17 -6.03
N SER A 235 3.72 0.44 -5.54
CA SER A 235 4.95 1.04 -5.04
C SER A 235 5.83 1.58 -6.19
N PRO A 236 6.77 2.50 -5.91
CA PRO A 236 7.77 2.92 -6.90
C PRO A 236 8.53 1.75 -7.55
N PHE A 237 8.61 0.59 -6.88
CA PHE A 237 9.23 -0.62 -7.42
C PHE A 237 8.35 -1.35 -8.39
N CYS A 238 7.05 -1.37 -8.15
CA CYS A 238 6.09 -1.82 -9.14
C CYS A 238 6.25 -0.99 -10.41
N GLU A 239 6.39 0.34 -10.27
CA GLU A 239 6.61 1.25 -11.38
C GLU A 239 7.95 1.02 -12.12
N VAL A 240 9.06 0.89 -11.39
CA VAL A 240 10.39 0.62 -11.98
C VAL A 240 10.41 -0.75 -12.66
N TRP A 241 9.92 -1.79 -11.98
CA TRP A 241 9.80 -3.13 -12.55
C TRP A 241 8.93 -3.11 -13.81
N PHE A 242 7.78 -2.44 -13.78
CA PHE A 242 6.87 -2.31 -14.90
C PHE A 242 7.55 -1.63 -16.08
N LYS A 243 8.21 -0.49 -15.86
CA LYS A 243 8.93 0.25 -16.90
C LYS A 243 10.04 -0.59 -17.52
N ASN A 244 10.87 -1.24 -16.70
CA ASN A 244 11.96 -2.08 -17.19
C ASN A 244 11.42 -3.26 -18.00
N HIS A 245 10.42 -3.96 -17.47
CA HIS A 245 9.78 -5.09 -18.15
C HIS A 245 9.12 -4.66 -19.46
N PHE A 246 8.44 -3.52 -19.46
CA PHE A 246 7.85 -2.91 -20.66
C PHE A 246 8.91 -2.58 -21.71
N GLU A 247 10.01 -1.94 -21.31
CA GLU A 247 11.13 -1.65 -22.21
C GLU A 247 11.74 -2.93 -22.80
N ASP A 248 11.90 -3.98 -22.01
CA ASP A 248 12.42 -5.26 -22.49
C ASP A 248 11.47 -5.95 -23.48
N ILE A 249 10.15 -5.83 -23.28
CA ILE A 249 9.17 -6.27 -24.28
C ILE A 249 9.34 -5.46 -25.57
N MET A 250 9.43 -4.13 -25.47
CA MET A 250 9.55 -3.24 -26.64
C MET A 250 10.87 -3.44 -27.40
N ARG A 251 11.94 -3.83 -26.71
CA ARG A 251 13.24 -4.18 -27.33
C ARG A 251 13.29 -5.62 -27.87
N GLY A 252 12.26 -6.43 -27.63
CA GLY A 252 12.23 -7.85 -28.01
C GLY A 252 13.22 -8.71 -27.22
N THR A 253 13.75 -8.21 -26.10
CA THR A 253 14.65 -8.96 -25.21
C THR A 253 13.88 -9.84 -24.23
N ASN A 254 12.57 -9.62 -24.10
CA ASN A 254 11.67 -10.41 -23.28
C ASN A 254 10.68 -11.24 -24.09
N THR A 255 10.28 -12.38 -23.53
CA THR A 255 9.26 -13.27 -24.11
C THR A 255 8.15 -13.55 -23.10
N ILE A 256 7.01 -14.05 -23.60
CA ILE A 256 5.92 -14.56 -22.77
C ILE A 256 6.43 -15.62 -21.79
N LYS A 257 5.85 -15.63 -20.59
CA LYS A 257 6.29 -16.50 -19.49
C LYS A 257 5.17 -17.37 -18.97
N THR A 258 5.53 -18.58 -18.57
CA THR A 258 4.66 -19.48 -17.81
C THR A 258 4.54 -19.02 -16.35
N ALA A 259 3.55 -19.52 -15.63
CA ALA A 259 3.37 -19.23 -14.20
C ALA A 259 4.65 -19.49 -13.37
N SER A 260 5.37 -20.58 -13.62
CA SER A 260 6.63 -20.90 -12.92
C SER A 260 7.77 -19.94 -13.26
N GLN A 261 7.85 -19.48 -14.52
CA GLN A 261 8.83 -18.48 -14.93
C GLN A 261 8.54 -17.12 -14.26
N TRP A 262 7.26 -16.74 -14.18
CA TRP A 262 6.83 -15.56 -13.45
C TRP A 262 7.14 -15.65 -11.95
N ALA A 263 6.80 -16.78 -11.32
CA ALA A 263 7.09 -17.00 -9.91
C ALA A 263 8.59 -16.88 -9.61
N ASN A 264 9.45 -17.32 -10.54
CA ASN A 264 10.90 -17.17 -10.42
C ASN A 264 11.37 -15.73 -10.67
N SER A 265 10.84 -15.01 -11.65
CA SER A 265 11.23 -13.62 -11.94
C SER A 265 10.73 -12.64 -10.89
N LEU A 266 9.61 -12.98 -10.24
CA LEU A 266 9.00 -12.20 -9.16
C LEU A 266 9.35 -12.74 -7.77
N ARG A 267 10.40 -13.57 -7.67
CA ARG A 267 10.87 -14.16 -6.42
C ARG A 267 11.55 -13.12 -5.54
N TYR A 268 10.75 -12.19 -5.03
CA TYR A 268 11.09 -11.24 -3.98
C TYR A 268 10.77 -11.82 -2.59
N TYR A 269 11.15 -11.12 -1.52
CA TYR A 269 11.01 -11.59 -0.13
C TYR A 269 9.55 -11.58 0.37
N LYS A 270 8.71 -12.49 -0.16
CA LYS A 270 7.26 -12.59 0.17
C LYS A 270 6.97 -12.57 1.67
N LYS A 271 7.65 -13.43 2.45
CA LYS A 271 7.40 -13.57 3.89
C LYS A 271 7.69 -12.27 4.67
N PRO A 272 8.90 -11.68 4.55
CA PRO A 272 9.20 -10.37 5.11
C PRO A 272 8.23 -9.25 4.69
N THR A 273 7.90 -9.13 3.40
CA THR A 273 6.99 -8.10 2.90
C THR A 273 5.58 -8.27 3.49
N ALA A 274 5.06 -9.50 3.51
CA ALA A 274 3.75 -9.78 4.09
C ALA A 274 3.70 -9.47 5.60
N ALA A 275 4.77 -9.80 6.34
CA ALA A 275 4.87 -9.46 7.76
C ALA A 275 4.86 -7.94 7.96
N LEU A 276 5.65 -7.20 7.19
CA LEU A 276 5.72 -5.74 7.25
C LEU A 276 4.36 -5.08 6.96
N VAL A 277 3.69 -5.48 5.88
CA VAL A 277 2.37 -4.98 5.49
C VAL A 277 1.34 -5.31 6.58
N SER A 278 1.34 -6.54 7.09
CA SER A 278 0.44 -6.95 8.16
C SER A 278 0.65 -6.14 9.44
N ALA A 279 1.91 -5.87 9.83
CA ALA A 279 2.23 -5.04 10.99
C ALA A 279 1.67 -3.64 10.83
N ASN A 280 1.99 -3.00 9.70
CA ASN A 280 1.59 -1.62 9.42
C ASN A 280 0.07 -1.47 9.47
N ARG A 281 -0.68 -2.38 8.83
CA ARG A 281 -2.15 -2.39 8.85
C ARG A 281 -2.71 -2.53 10.27
N ALA A 282 -2.15 -3.43 11.07
CA ALA A 282 -2.60 -3.66 12.44
C ALA A 282 -2.39 -2.42 13.33
N PHE A 283 -1.25 -1.74 13.18
CA PHE A 283 -0.98 -0.52 13.95
C PHE A 283 -1.80 0.67 13.47
N ALA A 284 -1.95 0.84 12.16
CA ALA A 284 -2.84 1.84 11.58
C ALA A 284 -4.27 1.68 12.11
N ALA A 285 -4.79 0.44 12.14
CA ALA A 285 -6.12 0.15 12.69
C ALA A 285 -6.25 0.61 14.14
N LYS A 286 -5.30 0.21 15.00
CA LYS A 286 -5.30 0.55 16.43
C LYS A 286 -5.21 2.06 16.68
N TYR A 287 -4.37 2.76 15.91
CA TYR A 287 -4.25 4.20 16.01
C TYR A 287 -5.56 4.90 15.67
N LEU A 288 -6.19 4.53 14.54
CA LEU A 288 -7.49 5.06 14.14
C LEU A 288 -8.60 4.73 15.16
N ASP A 289 -8.55 3.56 15.80
CA ASP A 289 -9.48 3.18 16.87
C ASP A 289 -9.28 4.04 18.15
N GLY A 290 -8.03 4.36 18.49
CA GLY A 290 -7.66 5.16 19.66
C GLY A 290 -8.04 6.65 19.56
N MET A 291 -8.06 7.21 18.35
CA MET A 291 -8.49 8.60 18.12
C MET A 291 -9.96 8.89 18.48
N ARG A 292 -10.81 7.86 18.62
CA ARG A 292 -12.23 8.04 18.96
C ARG A 292 -12.50 8.43 20.43
N PHE A 293 -11.47 8.52 21.27
CA PHE A 293 -11.61 8.77 22.71
C PHE A 293 -11.02 10.09 23.22
N SER A 294 -10.60 11.01 22.34
CA SER A 294 -10.18 12.37 22.71
C SER A 294 -11.25 13.41 22.43
#